data_AF-A0A2H2ZKI6-F1
#
_entry.id   AF-A0A2H2ZKI6-F1
#
_cell.length_a   1.000
_cell.length_b   1.000
_cell.length_c   1.000
_cell.angle_alpha   90.00
_cell.angle_beta   90.00
_cell.angle_gamma   90.00
#
_symmetry.space_group_name_H-M   'P 1'
#
loop_
_entity.id
_entity.type
_entity.pdbx_description
1 polymer ?
#
loop_
_entity_poly.entity_id
_entity_poly.type
_entity_poly.pdbx_seq_one_letter_code
_entity_poly.pdbx_strand_id
1 'polypeptide(L)'
;MYSAVDPGIDALAAYFCAEAETIWRTERESDSLLNLTSALFLGLGYLGQGRDHAVLSYTSQATKMATRLGLFGVDEHSRAKPSIDKLSKEAASAYMYAAWGSFNWISLMSLFYRQPGILGPRSPPSLPIPGMEEDIEAASSATSPAGSPRREGPEPEPQSRYMGGVFPYLCQFWSIMYEVSLAYDDSQSSLDSQGTLSFAEHKFRQLLAWSNSLPSHLLRANQNPHYVQILHIWFHTAVLCLFRPCIQEFGVARLRTMVRSISSPDIVYAASVAQLKDLVLKFRLHFASSTYTVLWHTALIYITNELLTGPKDNDWFFYFLICVYGYERLSRSWRVTTSISRALLSMALRKGGITSTTARTILKDLGPDDFRKKYGEIRATFMADLDMAEEDPSNATVERQAEDFEHNAMLRDYTNILDADEAA
;
A
#
# COMPACT_ATOMS: atom_id res chain seq x y z
N MET A 1 -13.65 -8.03 6.93
CA MET A 1 -14.09 -7.27 8.13
C MET A 1 -15.49 -7.74 8.49
N TYR A 2 -15.78 -8.03 9.75
CA TYR A 2 -17.07 -8.63 10.13
C TYR A 2 -18.27 -7.70 9.90
N SER A 3 -18.06 -6.38 9.96
CA SER A 3 -19.07 -5.37 9.60
C SER A 3 -19.54 -5.44 8.15
N ALA A 4 -18.73 -5.99 7.23
CA ALA A 4 -19.14 -6.25 5.86
C ALA A 4 -20.24 -7.32 5.75
N VAL A 5 -20.32 -8.21 6.76
CA VAL A 5 -21.25 -9.35 6.81
C VAL A 5 -22.43 -9.04 7.73
N ASP A 6 -22.18 -8.42 8.89
CA ASP A 6 -23.19 -8.06 9.88
C ASP A 6 -23.00 -6.61 10.38
N PRO A 7 -23.87 -5.67 9.98
CA PRO A 7 -23.83 -4.28 10.42
C PRO A 7 -23.97 -4.09 11.94
N GLY A 8 -24.57 -5.04 12.67
CA GLY A 8 -24.69 -5.00 14.13
C GLY A 8 -23.34 -5.05 14.85
N ILE A 9 -22.30 -5.54 14.17
CA ILE A 9 -20.94 -5.67 14.72
C ILE A 9 -20.23 -4.30 14.85
N ASP A 10 -20.68 -3.25 14.15
CA ASP A 10 -20.05 -1.93 14.25
C ASP A 10 -20.08 -1.37 15.67
N ALA A 11 -21.18 -1.59 16.40
CA ALA A 11 -21.28 -1.20 17.80
C ALA A 11 -20.28 -1.97 18.67
N LEU A 12 -20.14 -3.28 18.44
CA LEU A 12 -19.18 -4.12 19.16
C LEU A 12 -17.72 -3.74 18.84
N ALA A 13 -17.42 -3.42 17.58
CA ALA A 13 -16.10 -2.96 17.17
C ALA A 13 -15.68 -1.69 17.92
N ALA A 14 -16.62 -0.75 18.13
CA ALA A 14 -16.36 0.45 18.93
C ALA A 14 -16.07 0.11 20.41
N TYR A 15 -16.84 -0.81 21.02
CA TYR A 15 -16.58 -1.26 22.39
C TYR A 15 -15.24 -1.98 22.54
N PHE A 16 -14.92 -2.91 21.62
CA PHE A 16 -13.62 -3.60 21.64
C PHE A 16 -12.46 -2.64 21.41
N CYS A 17 -12.63 -1.63 20.56
CA CYS A 17 -11.62 -0.59 20.38
C CYS A 17 -11.40 0.22 21.66
N ALA A 18 -12.46 0.65 22.33
CA ALA A 18 -12.37 1.39 23.60
C ALA A 18 -11.71 0.57 24.72
N GLU A 19 -12.03 -0.72 24.81
CA GLU A 19 -11.39 -1.64 25.76
C GLU A 19 -9.90 -1.81 25.43
N ALA A 20 -9.57 -2.07 24.16
CA ALA A 20 -8.18 -2.21 23.72
C ALA A 20 -7.36 -0.94 23.95
N GLU A 21 -7.96 0.26 23.81
CA GLU A 21 -7.31 1.51 24.20
C GLU A 21 -7.05 1.62 25.70
N THR A 22 -7.99 1.16 26.52
CA THR A 22 -7.87 1.20 27.98
C THR A 22 -6.69 0.32 28.41
N ILE A 23 -6.61 -0.89 27.88
CA ILE A 23 -5.49 -1.82 28.10
C ILE A 23 -4.19 -1.24 27.52
N TRP A 24 -4.24 -0.64 26.33
CA TRP A 24 -3.05 -0.02 25.73
C TRP A 24 -2.46 1.08 26.63
N ARG A 25 -3.29 1.92 27.25
CA ARG A 25 -2.82 3.00 28.13
C ARG A 25 -2.05 2.46 29.35
N THR A 26 -2.38 1.26 29.83
CA THR A 26 -1.68 0.63 30.97
C THR A 26 -0.45 -0.15 30.53
N GLU A 27 -0.47 -0.77 29.34
CA GLU A 27 0.56 -1.71 28.88
C GLU A 27 1.64 -1.11 27.97
N ARG A 28 1.41 0.07 27.37
CA ARG A 28 2.27 0.64 26.32
C ARG A 28 3.74 0.87 26.70
N GLU A 29 4.04 1.01 27.99
CA GLU A 29 5.40 1.23 28.50
C GLU A 29 6.19 -0.09 28.63
N SER A 30 5.50 -1.24 28.56
CA SER A 30 6.11 -2.57 28.61
C SER A 30 6.45 -3.05 27.20
N ASP A 31 7.74 -3.19 26.91
CA ASP A 31 8.21 -3.70 25.61
C ASP A 31 7.97 -5.21 25.50
N SER A 32 7.05 -5.60 24.62
CA SER A 32 6.79 -7.01 24.30
C SER A 32 6.32 -7.18 22.85
N LEU A 33 6.49 -8.38 22.27
CA LEU A 33 5.94 -8.68 20.94
C LEU A 33 4.42 -8.49 20.89
N LEU A 34 3.73 -8.81 21.97
CA LEU A 34 2.28 -8.67 22.07
C LEU A 34 1.87 -7.19 22.03
N ASN A 35 2.54 -6.33 22.80
CA ASN A 35 2.23 -4.91 22.81
C ASN A 35 2.61 -4.25 21.47
N LEU A 36 3.72 -4.65 20.88
CA LEU A 36 4.11 -4.20 19.54
C LEU A 36 3.04 -4.53 18.49
N THR A 37 2.63 -5.80 18.43
CA THR A 37 1.61 -6.26 17.47
C THR A 37 0.25 -5.61 17.74
N SER A 38 -0.10 -5.44 19.02
CA SER A 38 -1.33 -4.72 19.42
C SER A 38 -1.33 -3.28 18.93
N ALA A 39 -0.20 -2.56 19.05
CA ALA A 39 -0.06 -1.20 18.53
C ALA A 39 -0.27 -1.14 17.01
N LEU A 40 0.30 -2.08 16.26
CA LEU A 40 0.14 -2.16 14.80
C LEU A 40 -1.31 -2.43 14.40
N PHE A 41 -1.99 -3.37 15.07
CA PHE A 41 -3.40 -3.67 14.80
C PHE A 41 -4.34 -2.52 15.19
N LEU A 42 -4.08 -1.85 16.32
CA LEU A 42 -4.78 -0.63 16.68
C LEU A 42 -4.56 0.43 15.60
N GLY A 43 -3.32 0.68 15.19
CA GLY A 43 -3.00 1.61 14.09
C GLY A 43 -3.78 1.30 12.81
N LEU A 44 -3.83 0.04 12.38
CA LEU A 44 -4.60 -0.40 11.21
C LEU A 44 -6.12 -0.15 11.38
N GLY A 45 -6.67 -0.46 12.55
CA GLY A 45 -8.08 -0.19 12.86
C GLY A 45 -8.40 1.31 12.81
N TYR A 46 -7.52 2.13 13.39
CA TYR A 46 -7.63 3.60 13.41
C TYR A 46 -7.51 4.22 12.02
N LEU A 47 -6.65 3.67 11.16
CA LEU A 47 -6.53 4.06 9.76
C LEU A 47 -7.86 3.87 9.04
N GLY A 48 -8.50 2.71 9.24
CA GLY A 48 -9.77 2.43 8.60
C GLY A 48 -10.95 3.27 9.08
N GLN A 49 -10.92 3.68 10.34
CA GLN A 49 -11.94 4.57 10.91
C GLN A 49 -11.71 6.05 10.61
N GLY A 50 -10.57 6.41 10.00
CA GLY A 50 -10.25 7.80 9.70
C GLY A 50 -9.95 8.61 10.96
N ARG A 51 -9.18 8.05 11.90
CA ARG A 51 -8.80 8.69 13.17
C ARG A 51 -7.27 8.82 13.25
N ASP A 52 -6.70 9.40 12.21
CA ASP A 52 -5.28 9.33 11.81
C ASP A 52 -4.23 9.80 12.84
N HIS A 53 -4.53 10.79 13.69
CA HIS A 53 -3.58 11.18 14.75
C HIS A 53 -3.21 10.00 15.67
N ALA A 54 -4.14 9.06 15.85
CA ALA A 54 -3.87 7.84 16.58
C ALA A 54 -2.99 6.87 15.78
N VAL A 55 -3.16 6.76 14.45
CA VAL A 55 -2.36 5.89 13.57
C VAL A 55 -0.88 6.25 13.64
N LEU A 56 -0.57 7.54 13.53
CA LEU A 56 0.81 8.05 13.67
C LEU A 56 1.38 7.74 15.05
N SER A 57 0.59 7.97 16.11
CA SER A 57 1.01 7.69 17.48
C SER A 57 1.29 6.20 17.72
N TYR A 58 0.39 5.32 17.31
CA TYR A 58 0.54 3.87 17.45
C TYR A 58 1.70 3.34 16.61
N THR A 59 1.83 3.79 15.36
CA THR A 59 2.93 3.38 14.48
C THR A 59 4.27 3.88 15.04
N SER A 60 4.34 5.12 15.51
CA SER A 60 5.56 5.65 16.17
C SER A 60 5.94 4.87 17.42
N GLN A 61 4.95 4.51 18.26
CA GLN A 61 5.19 3.69 19.46
C GLN A 61 5.63 2.28 19.08
N ALA A 62 5.00 1.66 18.09
CA ALA A 62 5.37 0.36 17.56
C ALA A 62 6.81 0.37 17.01
N THR A 63 7.17 1.35 16.18
CA THR A 63 8.53 1.49 15.64
C THR A 63 9.56 1.63 16.77
N LYS A 64 9.31 2.50 17.76
CA LYS A 64 10.22 2.68 18.91
C LYS A 64 10.35 1.40 19.73
N MET A 65 9.24 0.70 19.99
CA MET A 65 9.24 -0.57 20.72
C MET A 65 10.00 -1.66 19.95
N ALA A 66 9.78 -1.76 18.64
CA ALA A 66 10.50 -2.71 17.80
C ALA A 66 12.01 -2.45 17.78
N THR A 67 12.44 -1.18 17.75
CA THR A 67 13.87 -0.83 17.87
C THR A 67 14.43 -1.21 19.25
N ARG A 68 13.72 -0.94 20.35
CA ARG A 68 14.16 -1.32 21.70
C ARG A 68 14.23 -2.84 21.90
N LEU A 69 13.30 -3.58 21.29
CA LEU A 69 13.29 -5.04 21.24
C LEU A 69 14.34 -5.63 20.29
N GLY A 70 15.09 -4.79 19.58
CA GLY A 70 16.14 -5.25 18.70
C GLY A 70 15.65 -5.90 17.41
N LEU A 71 14.42 -5.62 16.97
CA LEU A 71 13.80 -6.27 15.80
C LEU A 71 14.35 -5.74 14.47
N PHE A 72 14.56 -4.42 14.39
CA PHE A 72 15.13 -3.71 13.24
C PHE A 72 15.58 -2.30 13.64
N GLY A 73 16.45 -1.68 12.84
CA GLY A 73 17.01 -0.35 13.15
C GLY A 73 18.06 -0.34 14.27
N VAL A 74 18.72 -1.48 14.49
CA VAL A 74 19.71 -1.70 15.54
C VAL A 74 21.11 -1.62 14.94
N ASP A 75 21.99 -0.82 15.55
CA ASP A 75 23.41 -0.77 15.16
C ASP A 75 24.09 -2.12 15.41
N GLU A 76 25.00 -2.55 14.53
CA GLU A 76 25.65 -3.88 14.58
C GLU A 76 26.38 -4.13 15.93
N HIS A 77 26.81 -3.04 16.57
CA HIS A 77 27.52 -3.02 17.85
C HIS A 77 26.61 -2.97 19.08
N SER A 78 25.28 -2.91 18.92
CA SER A 78 24.38 -2.81 20.07
C SER A 78 24.21 -4.16 20.78
N ARG A 79 24.14 -4.12 22.11
CA ARG A 79 23.93 -5.27 23.00
C ARG A 79 22.50 -5.86 22.93
N ALA A 80 21.60 -5.27 22.13
CA ALA A 80 20.19 -5.64 22.04
C ALA A 80 19.90 -6.64 20.90
N LYS A 81 20.88 -7.43 20.44
CA LYS A 81 20.57 -8.55 19.54
C LYS A 81 19.86 -9.64 20.36
N PRO A 82 18.63 -10.02 19.98
CA PRO A 82 17.94 -11.11 20.64
C PRO A 82 18.75 -12.38 20.44
N SER A 83 19.04 -13.11 21.52
CA SER A 83 19.68 -14.42 21.43
C SER A 83 18.63 -15.44 20.97
N ILE A 84 18.22 -15.36 19.70
CA ILE A 84 17.19 -16.22 19.10
C ILE A 84 17.52 -17.70 19.32
N ASP A 85 18.81 -18.05 19.30
CA ASP A 85 19.32 -19.40 19.55
C ASP A 85 18.95 -19.96 20.95
N LYS A 86 18.52 -19.11 21.89
CA LYS A 86 18.09 -19.49 23.24
C LYS A 86 16.57 -19.58 23.38
N LEU A 87 15.81 -19.19 22.36
CA LEU A 87 14.35 -19.23 22.37
C LEU A 87 13.84 -20.62 21.93
N SER A 88 12.61 -20.96 22.30
CA SER A 88 11.92 -22.09 21.67
C SER A 88 11.72 -21.82 20.18
N LYS A 89 11.49 -22.87 19.38
CA LYS A 89 11.25 -22.73 17.93
C LYS A 89 10.04 -21.82 17.66
N GLU A 90 8.99 -21.95 18.46
CA GLU A 90 7.75 -21.16 18.33
C GLU A 90 8.00 -19.69 18.69
N ALA A 91 8.74 -19.44 19.78
CA ALA A 91 9.07 -18.09 20.21
C ALA A 91 10.00 -17.39 19.20
N ALA A 92 11.00 -18.10 18.66
CA ALA A 92 11.85 -17.61 17.59
C ALA A 92 11.04 -17.26 16.33
N SER A 93 10.12 -18.14 15.94
CA SER A 93 9.21 -17.90 14.81
C SER A 93 8.36 -16.64 15.00
N ALA A 94 7.70 -16.51 16.16
CA ALA A 94 6.91 -15.33 16.49
C ALA A 94 7.76 -14.04 16.44
N TYR A 95 9.00 -14.11 16.90
CA TYR A 95 9.96 -13.00 16.85
C TYR A 95 10.27 -12.55 15.41
N MET A 96 10.56 -13.52 14.53
CA MET A 96 10.85 -13.24 13.12
C MET A 96 9.64 -12.67 12.39
N TYR A 97 8.45 -13.26 12.58
CA TYR A 97 7.20 -12.76 11.97
C TYR A 97 6.84 -11.36 12.49
N ALA A 98 7.04 -11.09 13.78
CA ALA A 98 6.79 -9.76 14.33
C ALA A 98 7.78 -8.71 13.77
N ALA A 99 9.06 -9.04 13.68
CA ALA A 99 10.07 -8.14 13.13
C ALA A 99 9.79 -7.78 11.66
N TRP A 100 9.64 -8.80 10.81
CA TRP A 100 9.38 -8.62 9.39
C TRP A 100 7.98 -8.06 9.10
N GLY A 101 6.97 -8.45 9.88
CA GLY A 101 5.61 -7.95 9.74
C GLY A 101 5.50 -6.46 10.07
N SER A 102 6.16 -6.05 11.15
CA SER A 102 6.27 -4.63 11.53
C SER A 102 6.99 -3.81 10.46
N PHE A 103 8.14 -4.30 9.98
CA PHE A 103 8.89 -3.66 8.90
C PHE A 103 8.04 -3.50 7.63
N ASN A 104 7.39 -4.58 7.17
CA ASN A 104 6.54 -4.55 5.97
C ASN A 104 5.39 -3.54 6.12
N TRP A 105 4.74 -3.50 7.29
CA TRP A 105 3.65 -2.55 7.55
C TRP A 105 4.12 -1.10 7.53
N ILE A 106 5.23 -0.78 8.23
CA ILE A 106 5.77 0.58 8.26
C ILE A 106 6.25 1.00 6.87
N SER A 107 6.88 0.10 6.12
CA SER A 107 7.29 0.35 4.72
C SER A 107 6.09 0.63 3.82
N LEU A 108 5.00 -0.14 3.93
CA LEU A 108 3.76 0.11 3.20
C LEU A 108 3.18 1.50 3.49
N MET A 109 3.09 1.89 4.77
CA MET A 109 2.57 3.19 5.18
C MET A 109 3.47 4.35 4.74
N SER A 110 4.80 4.18 4.83
CA SER A 110 5.75 5.24 4.48
C SER A 110 5.78 5.47 2.97
N LEU A 111 5.79 4.40 2.16
CA LEU A 111 5.96 4.49 0.71
C LEU A 111 4.66 4.69 -0.06
N PHE A 112 3.70 3.78 0.11
CA PHE A 112 2.52 3.78 -0.75
C PHE A 112 1.46 4.77 -0.30
N TYR A 113 1.39 5.04 1.00
CA TYR A 113 0.51 6.08 1.53
C TYR A 113 1.21 7.45 1.57
N ARG A 114 2.56 7.50 1.45
CA ARG A 114 3.36 8.73 1.63
C ARG A 114 2.94 9.51 2.88
N GLN A 115 2.67 8.77 3.96
CA GLN A 115 2.05 9.32 5.17
C GLN A 115 3.00 10.29 5.87
N PRO A 116 2.64 11.59 6.02
CA PRO A 116 3.46 12.56 6.71
C PRO A 116 3.68 12.21 8.18
N GLY A 117 4.90 12.43 8.67
CA GLY A 117 5.24 12.25 10.09
C GLY A 117 5.43 10.80 10.54
N ILE A 118 5.30 9.81 9.65
CA ILE A 118 5.76 8.46 9.95
C ILE A 118 7.29 8.42 9.91
N LEU A 119 7.87 7.87 10.97
CA LEU A 119 9.27 7.48 10.98
C LEU A 119 9.39 6.16 10.21
N GLY A 120 9.97 6.23 9.00
CA GLY A 120 10.31 5.05 8.22
C GLY A 120 11.24 4.10 9.00
N PRO A 121 11.32 2.82 8.60
CA PRO A 121 12.26 1.90 9.23
C PRO A 121 13.69 2.41 8.98
N ARG A 122 14.59 2.27 9.96
CA ARG A 122 16.01 2.68 9.81
C ARG A 122 16.86 1.67 9.06
N SER A 123 16.41 0.42 9.05
CA SER A 123 17.00 -0.69 8.32
C SER A 123 15.99 -1.85 8.29
N PRO A 124 16.10 -2.79 7.35
CA PRO A 124 15.38 -4.05 7.42
C PRO A 124 15.78 -4.85 8.66
N PRO A 125 14.95 -5.81 9.11
CA PRO A 125 15.34 -6.75 10.15
C PRO A 125 16.63 -7.49 9.79
N SER A 126 17.56 -7.62 10.75
CA SER A 126 18.76 -8.47 10.60
C SER A 126 18.46 -9.96 10.80
N LEU A 127 17.20 -10.29 11.07
CA LEU A 127 16.73 -11.65 11.33
C LEU A 127 16.42 -12.35 10.01
N PRO A 128 16.57 -13.67 9.92
CA PRO A 128 16.22 -14.41 8.70
C PRO A 128 14.73 -14.23 8.39
N ILE A 129 14.40 -14.23 7.09
CA ILE A 129 13.01 -14.15 6.64
C ILE A 129 12.33 -15.47 7.00
N PRO A 130 11.26 -15.46 7.82
CA PRO A 130 10.62 -16.69 8.24
C PRO A 130 9.94 -17.38 7.05
N GLY A 131 10.08 -18.70 6.95
CA GLY A 131 9.47 -19.53 5.90
C GLY A 131 10.30 -19.75 4.63
N MET A 132 11.41 -19.02 4.43
CA MET A 132 12.27 -19.20 3.25
C MET A 132 13.02 -20.52 3.22
N GLU A 133 13.48 -21.00 4.38
CA GLU A 133 14.28 -22.24 4.49
C GLU A 133 13.49 -23.47 4.04
N GLU A 134 12.20 -23.51 4.38
CA GLU A 134 11.32 -24.61 3.99
C GLU A 134 11.03 -24.64 2.48
N ASP A 135 11.08 -23.49 1.79
CA ASP A 135 10.93 -23.41 0.33
C ASP A 135 12.20 -23.86 -0.40
N ILE A 136 13.38 -23.52 0.15
CA ILE A 136 14.68 -23.97 -0.38
C ILE A 136 14.81 -25.50 -0.23
N GLU A 137 14.40 -26.05 0.92
CA GLU A 137 14.39 -27.50 1.16
C GLU A 137 13.40 -28.23 0.24
N ALA A 138 12.20 -27.68 0.03
CA ALA A 138 11.20 -28.25 -0.90
C ALA A 138 11.65 -28.18 -2.38
N ALA A 139 12.35 -27.12 -2.80
CA ALA A 139 12.92 -27.03 -4.15
C ALA A 139 14.09 -28.02 -4.35
N SER A 140 14.87 -28.27 -3.30
CA SER A 140 16.02 -29.19 -3.32
C SER A 140 15.59 -30.67 -3.29
N SER A 141 14.48 -30.99 -2.61
CA SER A 141 13.90 -32.34 -2.65
C SER A 141 13.30 -32.68 -4.02
N ALA A 142 12.72 -31.69 -4.72
CA ALA A 142 12.15 -31.84 -6.06
C ALA A 142 13.21 -32.08 -7.17
N THR A 143 14.48 -31.79 -6.91
CA THR A 143 15.60 -31.93 -7.87
C THR A 143 16.49 -33.15 -7.62
N SER A 144 16.17 -34.00 -6.64
CA SER A 144 16.95 -35.21 -6.37
C SER A 144 16.76 -36.28 -7.46
N PRO A 145 17.85 -36.92 -7.96
CA PRO A 145 17.76 -37.98 -8.96
C PRO A 145 16.97 -39.17 -8.42
N ALA A 146 16.10 -39.72 -9.26
CA ALA A 146 15.29 -40.91 -9.00
C ALA A 146 16.18 -42.06 -8.46
N GLY A 147 16.14 -42.32 -7.15
CA GLY A 147 16.96 -43.40 -6.58
C GLY A 147 16.97 -43.56 -5.06
N SER A 148 16.43 -42.63 -4.27
CA SER A 148 16.30 -42.82 -2.81
C SER A 148 14.84 -43.08 -2.41
N PRO A 149 14.56 -44.00 -1.45
CA PRO A 149 13.19 -44.29 -1.04
C PRO A 149 12.58 -43.05 -0.41
N ARG A 150 11.46 -42.58 -0.97
CA ARG A 150 10.61 -41.54 -0.39
C ARG A 150 10.38 -41.84 1.09
N ARG A 151 10.80 -40.94 1.96
CA ARG A 151 10.33 -40.94 3.35
C ARG A 151 8.87 -40.48 3.26
N GLU A 152 7.94 -41.43 3.33
CA GLU A 152 6.50 -41.17 3.38
C GLU A 152 6.15 -40.44 4.69
N GLY A 153 6.37 -39.13 4.69
CA GLY A 153 5.64 -38.18 5.52
C GLY A 153 4.85 -37.27 4.57
N PRO A 154 3.63 -36.83 4.92
CA PRO A 154 2.90 -35.90 4.07
C PRO A 154 3.73 -34.62 3.92
N GLU A 155 4.16 -34.31 2.70
CA GLU A 155 4.63 -32.96 2.40
C GLU A 155 3.50 -32.00 2.77
N PRO A 156 3.76 -30.95 3.56
CA PRO A 156 2.73 -29.96 3.84
C PRO A 156 2.32 -29.34 2.51
N GLU A 157 1.11 -29.64 2.05
CA GLU A 157 0.57 -29.05 0.83
C GLU A 157 0.72 -27.53 0.91
N PRO A 158 1.00 -26.81 -0.19
CA PRO A 158 1.08 -25.34 -0.21
C PRO A 158 -0.14 -24.64 0.42
N GLN A 159 -1.30 -25.33 0.46
CA GLN A 159 -2.54 -24.89 1.11
C GLN A 159 -2.48 -24.92 2.65
N SER A 160 -1.55 -25.65 3.26
CA SER A 160 -1.36 -25.73 4.71
C SER A 160 -0.70 -24.49 5.31
N ARG A 161 0.03 -23.71 4.49
CA ARG A 161 0.65 -22.46 4.91
C ARG A 161 -0.34 -21.31 4.83
N TYR A 162 -0.32 -20.44 5.85
CA TYR A 162 -1.16 -19.25 5.87
C TYR A 162 -0.94 -18.42 4.60
N MET A 163 -2.04 -18.16 3.87
CA MET A 163 -2.04 -17.47 2.57
C MET A 163 -1.01 -18.01 1.57
N GLY A 164 -0.83 -19.34 1.53
CA GLY A 164 0.05 -20.00 0.57
C GLY A 164 1.52 -19.63 0.73
N GLY A 165 1.96 -19.17 1.91
CA GLY A 165 3.36 -18.79 2.13
C GLY A 165 3.79 -17.55 1.35
N VAL A 166 2.91 -16.56 1.14
CA VAL A 166 3.26 -15.30 0.45
C VAL A 166 4.17 -14.38 1.28
N PHE A 167 4.17 -14.52 2.60
CA PHE A 167 4.87 -13.63 3.53
C PHE A 167 6.39 -13.48 3.29
N PRO A 168 7.16 -14.56 3.06
CA PRO A 168 8.61 -14.45 2.80
C PRO A 168 8.91 -13.59 1.56
N TYR A 169 8.12 -13.75 0.51
CA TYR A 169 8.26 -12.98 -0.74
C TYR A 169 7.88 -11.52 -0.55
N LEU A 170 6.91 -11.21 0.32
CA LEU A 170 6.61 -9.83 0.71
C LEU A 170 7.78 -9.20 1.46
N CYS A 171 8.46 -9.94 2.35
CA CYS A 171 9.64 -9.44 3.05
C CYS A 171 10.76 -9.05 2.08
N GLN A 172 11.02 -9.89 1.07
CA GLN A 172 11.98 -9.58 0.00
C GLN A 172 11.55 -8.34 -0.80
N PHE A 173 10.28 -8.29 -1.21
CA PHE A 173 9.72 -7.16 -1.95
C PHE A 173 9.89 -5.84 -1.18
N TRP A 174 9.51 -5.81 0.09
CA TRP A 174 9.63 -4.62 0.92
C TRP A 174 11.08 -4.25 1.26
N SER A 175 12.00 -5.21 1.23
CA SER A 175 13.44 -4.91 1.35
C SER A 175 13.95 -4.14 0.12
N ILE A 176 13.53 -4.53 -1.10
CA ILE A 176 13.87 -3.80 -2.32
C ILE A 176 13.26 -2.39 -2.27
N MET A 177 11.98 -2.28 -1.89
CA MET A 177 11.27 -1.01 -1.83
C MET A 177 11.77 -0.09 -0.72
N TYR A 178 12.29 -0.64 0.37
CA TYR A 178 12.94 0.14 1.40
C TYR A 178 14.15 0.92 0.86
N GLU A 179 14.99 0.30 0.03
CA GLU A 179 16.11 1.01 -0.58
C GLU A 179 15.63 2.13 -1.53
N VAL A 180 14.48 1.94 -2.20
CA VAL A 180 13.84 3.00 -2.99
C VAL A 180 13.39 4.16 -2.08
N SER A 181 12.81 3.86 -0.91
CA SER A 181 12.38 4.88 0.05
C SER A 181 13.54 5.75 0.54
N LEU A 182 14.71 5.15 0.78
CA LEU A 182 15.89 5.89 1.20
C LEU A 182 16.47 6.78 0.10
N ALA A 183 16.50 6.26 -1.14
CA ALA A 183 17.08 6.98 -2.26
C ALA A 183 16.25 8.22 -2.68
N TYR A 184 14.94 8.16 -2.48
CA TYR A 184 14.00 9.24 -2.83
C TYR A 184 13.55 10.07 -1.63
N ASP A 185 14.16 9.88 -0.46
CA ASP A 185 13.97 10.79 0.67
C ASP A 185 14.78 12.08 0.41
N ASP A 186 14.11 13.20 0.20
CA ASP A 186 14.73 14.50 -0.08
C ASP A 186 15.74 14.95 0.99
N SER A 187 15.58 14.47 2.23
CA SER A 187 16.51 14.79 3.33
C SER A 187 17.83 14.01 3.25
N GLN A 188 17.87 12.93 2.47
CA GLN A 188 19.00 12.00 2.38
C GLN A 188 19.46 11.74 0.94
N SER A 189 18.74 12.20 -0.07
CA SER A 189 19.04 11.91 -1.46
C SER A 189 20.32 12.64 -1.92
N SER A 190 21.29 11.85 -2.39
CA SER A 190 22.51 12.34 -3.02
C SER A 190 22.53 12.10 -4.53
N LEU A 191 21.41 11.68 -5.12
CA LEU A 191 21.33 11.29 -6.52
C LEU A 191 21.14 12.53 -7.39
N ASP A 192 21.97 12.66 -8.42
CA ASP A 192 21.70 13.58 -9.52
C ASP A 192 20.61 13.00 -10.45
N SER A 193 20.14 13.80 -11.40
CA SER A 193 19.08 13.39 -12.34
C SER A 193 19.42 12.09 -13.09
N GLN A 194 20.66 11.96 -13.59
CA GLN A 194 21.10 10.75 -14.30
C GLN A 194 21.29 9.53 -13.37
N GLY A 195 21.70 9.77 -12.12
CA GLY A 195 21.78 8.79 -11.05
C GLY A 195 20.41 8.25 -10.67
N THR A 196 19.39 9.10 -10.64
CA THR A 196 17.98 8.72 -10.39
C THR A 196 17.47 7.73 -11.43
N LEU A 197 17.71 7.99 -12.72
CA LEU A 197 17.32 7.06 -13.80
C LEU A 197 18.07 5.73 -13.71
N SER A 198 19.38 5.77 -13.46
CA SER A 198 20.22 4.58 -13.37
C SER A 198 19.85 3.71 -12.16
N PHE A 199 19.51 4.35 -11.04
CA PHE A 199 18.99 3.71 -9.84
C PHE A 199 17.62 3.08 -10.09
N ALA A 200 16.69 3.82 -10.71
CA ALA A 200 15.38 3.31 -11.09
C ALA A 200 15.49 2.07 -11.98
N GLU A 201 16.36 2.12 -12.99
CA GLU A 201 16.61 0.98 -13.86
C GLU A 201 17.17 -0.24 -13.11
N HIS A 202 18.11 -0.03 -12.18
CA HIS A 202 18.67 -1.08 -11.35
C HIS A 202 17.61 -1.74 -10.45
N LYS A 203 16.81 -0.93 -9.75
CA LYS A 203 15.74 -1.42 -8.87
C LYS A 203 14.63 -2.11 -9.64
N PHE A 204 14.31 -1.64 -10.84
CA PHE A 204 13.34 -2.32 -11.69
C PHE A 204 13.81 -3.73 -12.09
N ARG A 205 15.11 -3.91 -12.38
CA ARG A 205 15.67 -5.25 -12.61
C ARG A 205 15.58 -6.15 -11.38
N GLN A 206 15.81 -5.61 -10.18
CA GLN A 206 15.66 -6.39 -8.96
C GLN A 206 14.20 -6.81 -8.74
N LEU A 207 13.24 -5.92 -8.99
CA LEU A 207 11.81 -6.24 -8.94
C LEU A 207 11.44 -7.32 -9.97
N LEU A 208 11.93 -7.23 -11.21
CA LEU A 208 11.71 -8.27 -12.23
C LEU A 208 12.32 -9.61 -11.83
N ALA A 209 13.56 -9.61 -11.33
CA ALA A 209 14.22 -10.82 -10.85
C ALA A 209 13.45 -11.46 -9.68
N TRP A 210 12.97 -10.64 -8.73
CA TRP A 210 12.09 -11.07 -7.65
C TRP A 210 10.80 -11.68 -8.20
N SER A 211 10.11 -11.01 -9.13
CA SER A 211 8.87 -11.53 -9.72
C SER A 211 9.08 -12.86 -10.45
N ASN A 212 10.23 -13.05 -11.10
CA ASN A 212 10.58 -14.30 -11.79
C ASN A 212 10.95 -15.43 -10.83
N SER A 213 11.30 -15.12 -9.58
CA SER A 213 11.61 -16.08 -8.53
C SER A 213 10.38 -16.57 -7.76
N LEU A 214 9.20 -15.99 -8.03
CA LEU A 214 7.96 -16.37 -7.37
C LEU A 214 7.57 -17.83 -7.73
N PRO A 215 7.14 -18.63 -6.75
CA PRO A 215 6.66 -19.98 -6.99
C PRO A 215 5.35 -19.96 -7.79
N SER A 216 5.06 -21.06 -8.48
CA SER A 216 3.97 -21.13 -9.45
C SER A 216 2.59 -20.75 -8.89
N HIS A 217 2.33 -21.01 -7.61
CA HIS A 217 1.06 -20.64 -6.94
C HIS A 217 0.95 -19.14 -6.61
N LEU A 218 2.03 -18.38 -6.70
CA LEU A 218 2.06 -16.91 -6.55
C LEU A 218 2.18 -16.18 -7.91
N LEU A 219 2.38 -16.91 -9.02
CA LEU A 219 2.36 -16.34 -10.37
C LEU A 219 0.93 -16.03 -10.79
N ARG A 220 0.71 -14.89 -11.47
CA ARG A 220 -0.62 -14.44 -11.89
C ARG A 220 -1.34 -15.44 -12.82
N ALA A 221 -2.47 -15.98 -12.38
CA ALA A 221 -3.39 -16.80 -13.15
C ALA A 221 -4.85 -16.52 -12.75
N ASN A 222 -5.80 -16.94 -13.60
CA ASN A 222 -7.23 -16.60 -13.46
C ASN A 222 -7.89 -17.16 -12.19
N GLN A 223 -7.33 -18.22 -11.60
CA GLN A 223 -7.90 -18.90 -10.42
C GLN A 223 -7.13 -18.61 -9.12
N ASN A 224 -6.22 -17.65 -9.14
CA ASN A 224 -5.40 -17.39 -7.96
C ASN A 224 -6.20 -16.83 -6.79
N PRO A 225 -5.80 -17.11 -5.55
CA PRO A 225 -6.34 -16.45 -4.38
C PRO A 225 -6.17 -14.93 -4.42
N HIS A 226 -7.06 -14.22 -3.71
CA HIS A 226 -7.09 -12.76 -3.66
C HIS A 226 -5.76 -12.10 -3.24
N TYR A 227 -5.00 -12.72 -2.33
CA TYR A 227 -3.72 -12.18 -1.86
C TYR A 227 -2.66 -12.15 -2.96
N VAL A 228 -2.75 -13.05 -3.96
CA VAL A 228 -1.86 -13.02 -5.12
C VAL A 228 -2.17 -11.81 -5.99
N GLN A 229 -3.44 -11.47 -6.19
CA GLN A 229 -3.82 -10.26 -6.93
C GLN A 229 -3.30 -8.99 -6.22
N ILE A 230 -3.41 -8.93 -4.89
CA ILE A 230 -2.88 -7.82 -4.09
C ILE A 230 -1.36 -7.71 -4.23
N LEU A 231 -0.63 -8.84 -4.22
CA LEU A 231 0.81 -8.87 -4.46
C LEU A 231 1.19 -8.22 -5.80
N HIS A 232 0.50 -8.60 -6.88
CA HIS A 232 0.75 -8.04 -8.23
C HIS A 232 0.31 -6.58 -8.34
N ILE A 233 -0.74 -6.17 -7.62
CA ILE A 233 -1.14 -4.77 -7.48
C ILE A 233 -0.01 -3.95 -6.84
N TRP A 234 0.57 -4.43 -5.75
CA TRP A 234 1.70 -3.78 -5.09
C TRP A 234 2.95 -3.75 -5.96
N PHE A 235 3.20 -4.81 -6.73
CA PHE A 235 4.29 -4.82 -7.71
C PHE A 235 4.17 -3.69 -8.72
N HIS A 236 3.02 -3.56 -9.39
CA HIS A 236 2.84 -2.49 -10.38
C HIS A 236 2.80 -1.10 -9.72
N THR A 237 2.24 -0.97 -8.52
CA THR A 237 2.31 0.29 -7.75
C THR A 237 3.76 0.68 -7.44
N ALA A 238 4.61 -0.28 -7.07
CA ALA A 238 6.04 -0.06 -6.86
C ALA A 238 6.76 0.40 -8.13
N VAL A 239 6.43 -0.17 -9.30
CA VAL A 239 7.00 0.28 -10.57
C VAL A 239 6.61 1.73 -10.87
N LEU A 240 5.36 2.13 -10.58
CA LEU A 240 4.94 3.53 -10.70
C LEU A 240 5.70 4.43 -9.72
N CYS A 241 5.84 4.03 -8.45
CA CYS A 241 6.63 4.78 -7.46
C CYS A 241 8.07 4.99 -7.93
N LEU A 242 8.66 3.96 -8.54
CA LEU A 242 10.06 3.95 -8.93
C LEU A 242 10.34 4.90 -10.11
N PHE A 243 9.48 4.89 -11.12
CA PHE A 243 9.73 5.66 -12.34
C PHE A 243 9.08 7.03 -12.35
N ARG A 244 8.15 7.33 -11.42
CA ARG A 244 7.47 8.64 -11.32
C ARG A 244 8.45 9.84 -11.35
N PRO A 245 9.54 9.87 -10.57
CA PRO A 245 10.53 10.96 -10.65
C PRO A 245 11.26 11.06 -12.00
N CYS A 246 11.27 9.98 -12.79
CA CYS A 246 11.95 9.92 -14.09
C CYS A 246 11.08 10.36 -15.27
N ILE A 247 9.75 10.42 -15.12
CA ILE A 247 8.85 10.63 -16.27
C ILE A 247 9.05 12.01 -16.91
N GLN A 248 9.15 13.06 -16.10
CA GLN A 248 9.26 14.43 -16.62
C GLN A 248 10.58 14.70 -17.36
N GLU A 249 11.72 14.25 -16.82
CA GLU A 249 13.05 14.55 -17.37
C GLU A 249 13.56 13.45 -18.33
N PHE A 250 13.20 12.18 -18.09
CA PHE A 250 13.78 11.02 -18.77
C PHE A 250 12.77 10.07 -19.41
N GLY A 251 11.50 10.47 -19.57
CA GLY A 251 10.43 9.60 -20.07
C GLY A 251 10.79 8.81 -21.35
N VAL A 252 11.45 9.47 -22.30
CA VAL A 252 11.92 8.89 -23.58
C VAL A 252 13.35 8.36 -23.55
N ALA A 253 14.08 8.54 -22.45
CA ALA A 253 15.47 8.15 -22.33
C ALA A 253 15.63 6.63 -22.39
N ARG A 254 16.75 6.18 -22.96
CA ARG A 254 16.98 4.74 -23.14
C ARG A 254 17.39 4.05 -21.84
N LEU A 255 16.62 3.04 -21.42
CA LEU A 255 17.03 2.07 -20.39
C LEU A 255 18.13 1.16 -20.97
N ARG A 256 19.36 1.26 -20.44
CA ARG A 256 20.58 0.73 -21.08
C ARG A 256 20.73 -0.78 -20.91
N THR A 257 20.17 -1.34 -19.85
CA THR A 257 20.26 -2.73 -19.43
C THR A 257 19.06 -3.58 -19.88
N MET A 258 18.07 -2.98 -20.55
CA MET A 258 16.84 -3.65 -20.98
C MET A 258 16.87 -4.14 -22.44
N VAL A 259 16.08 -5.17 -22.71
CA VAL A 259 15.82 -5.67 -24.08
C VAL A 259 15.08 -4.59 -24.89
N ARG A 260 15.30 -4.54 -26.21
CA ARG A 260 14.78 -3.48 -27.12
C ARG A 260 13.29 -3.15 -26.99
N SER A 261 12.44 -4.06 -26.49
CA SER A 261 11.00 -3.83 -26.32
C SER A 261 10.63 -2.98 -25.09
N ILE A 262 11.54 -2.81 -24.12
CA ILE A 262 11.36 -2.02 -22.91
C ILE A 262 12.44 -0.92 -22.92
N SER A 263 12.33 0.01 -23.86
CA SER A 263 13.42 0.94 -24.13
C SER A 263 13.38 2.23 -23.30
N SER A 264 12.31 2.58 -22.61
CA SER A 264 12.24 3.85 -21.86
C SER A 264 11.37 3.79 -20.60
N PRO A 265 11.55 4.71 -19.63
CA PRO A 265 10.68 4.86 -18.47
C PRO A 265 9.20 4.96 -18.82
N ASP A 266 8.80 5.75 -19.83
CA ASP A 266 7.40 5.91 -20.23
C ASP A 266 6.76 4.58 -20.63
N ILE A 267 7.48 3.73 -21.36
CA ILE A 267 6.98 2.42 -21.79
C ILE A 267 6.75 1.52 -20.58
N VAL A 268 7.70 1.47 -19.65
CA VAL A 268 7.58 0.67 -18.41
C VAL A 268 6.41 1.16 -17.55
N TYR A 269 6.31 2.48 -17.42
CA TYR A 269 5.30 3.16 -16.64
C TYR A 269 3.90 2.91 -17.20
N ALA A 270 3.69 3.21 -18.48
CA ALA A 270 2.42 2.98 -19.19
C ALA A 270 2.02 1.50 -19.19
N ALA A 271 2.97 0.58 -19.37
CA ALA A 271 2.70 -0.85 -19.27
C ALA A 271 2.21 -1.22 -17.85
N SER A 272 2.82 -0.68 -16.81
CA SER A 272 2.39 -0.92 -15.42
C SER A 272 1.03 -0.30 -15.11
N VAL A 273 0.72 0.89 -15.63
CA VAL A 273 -0.63 1.49 -15.53
C VAL A 273 -1.66 0.58 -16.19
N ALA A 274 -1.39 0.06 -17.39
CA ALA A 274 -2.29 -0.86 -18.09
C ALA A 274 -2.52 -2.17 -17.33
N GLN A 275 -1.46 -2.75 -16.76
CA GLN A 275 -1.59 -3.94 -15.91
C GLN A 275 -2.37 -3.65 -14.62
N LEU A 276 -2.16 -2.49 -14.00
CA LEU A 276 -2.86 -2.10 -12.78
C LEU A 276 -4.35 -1.87 -13.03
N LYS A 277 -4.72 -1.26 -14.17
CA LYS A 277 -6.11 -1.13 -14.65
C LYS A 277 -6.78 -2.51 -14.77
N ASP A 278 -6.13 -3.47 -15.43
CA ASP A 278 -6.64 -4.84 -15.59
C ASP A 278 -6.77 -5.59 -14.25
N LEU A 279 -5.75 -5.48 -13.38
CA LEU A 279 -5.75 -6.10 -12.05
C LEU A 279 -6.89 -5.57 -11.18
N VAL A 280 -7.09 -4.25 -11.15
CA VAL A 280 -8.18 -3.62 -10.37
C VAL A 280 -9.54 -4.08 -10.88
N LEU A 281 -9.74 -4.11 -12.20
CA LEU A 281 -10.99 -4.58 -12.80
C LEU A 281 -11.26 -6.04 -12.42
N LYS A 282 -10.30 -6.94 -12.66
CA LYS A 282 -10.42 -8.37 -12.31
C LYS A 282 -10.61 -8.58 -10.82
N PHE A 283 -9.93 -7.81 -9.98
CA PHE A 283 -10.05 -7.92 -8.53
C PHE A 283 -11.47 -7.61 -8.07
N ARG A 284 -12.06 -6.52 -8.59
CA ARG A 284 -13.44 -6.13 -8.28
C ARG A 284 -14.48 -7.11 -8.83
N LEU A 285 -14.23 -7.70 -10.00
CA LEU A 285 -15.16 -8.63 -10.65
C LEU A 285 -15.17 -10.01 -10.01
N HIS A 286 -14.00 -10.54 -9.61
CA HIS A 286 -13.86 -11.95 -9.25
C HIS A 286 -13.66 -12.20 -7.76
N PHE A 287 -13.39 -11.16 -6.95
CA PHE A 287 -13.04 -11.36 -5.55
C PHE A 287 -13.94 -10.56 -4.61
N ALA A 288 -14.68 -11.28 -3.75
CA ALA A 288 -15.48 -10.66 -2.68
C ALA A 288 -14.61 -9.80 -1.73
N SER A 289 -13.33 -10.14 -1.58
CA SER A 289 -12.37 -9.37 -0.78
C SER A 289 -12.20 -7.93 -1.24
N SER A 290 -12.49 -7.59 -2.50
CA SER A 290 -12.54 -6.20 -2.99
C SER A 290 -13.49 -5.31 -2.19
N THR A 291 -14.45 -5.90 -1.47
CA THR A 291 -15.44 -5.16 -0.67
C THR A 291 -15.04 -4.92 0.78
N TYR A 292 -14.02 -5.63 1.29
CA TYR A 292 -13.68 -5.57 2.73
C TYR A 292 -12.19 -5.53 3.05
N THR A 293 -11.28 -5.76 2.10
CA THR A 293 -9.85 -5.53 2.29
C THR A 293 -9.47 -4.17 1.74
N VAL A 294 -8.77 -3.35 2.53
CA VAL A 294 -8.28 -2.04 2.08
C VAL A 294 -6.97 -2.16 1.32
N LEU A 295 -6.24 -3.27 1.43
CA LEU A 295 -4.84 -3.39 0.97
C LEU A 295 -4.59 -3.12 -0.52
N TRP A 296 -5.61 -3.18 -1.38
CA TRP A 296 -5.52 -2.92 -2.81
C TRP A 296 -5.82 -1.46 -3.20
N HIS A 297 -6.33 -0.65 -2.26
CA HIS A 297 -6.86 0.68 -2.56
C HIS A 297 -5.79 1.68 -3.05
N THR A 298 -4.52 1.44 -2.72
CA THR A 298 -3.40 2.23 -3.23
C THR A 298 -3.40 2.24 -4.76
N ALA A 299 -3.80 1.14 -5.41
CA ALA A 299 -3.96 1.10 -6.86
C ALA A 299 -4.97 2.14 -7.38
N LEU A 300 -6.06 2.37 -6.63
CA LEU A 300 -7.10 3.31 -7.03
C LEU A 300 -6.59 4.74 -7.00
N ILE A 301 -5.81 5.08 -5.97
CA ILE A 301 -5.15 6.40 -5.87
C ILE A 301 -4.17 6.58 -7.02
N TYR A 302 -3.29 5.61 -7.25
CA TYR A 302 -2.26 5.72 -8.30
C TYR A 302 -2.87 5.77 -9.70
N ILE A 303 -3.83 4.89 -10.04
CA ILE A 303 -4.54 4.95 -11.32
C ILE A 303 -5.24 6.30 -11.47
N THR A 304 -5.92 6.79 -10.43
CA THR A 304 -6.65 8.07 -10.52
C THR A 304 -5.71 9.25 -10.77
N ASN A 305 -4.54 9.26 -10.13
CA ASN A 305 -3.53 10.28 -10.39
C ASN A 305 -3.09 10.26 -11.86
N GLU A 306 -2.82 9.08 -12.41
CA GLU A 306 -2.44 8.95 -13.82
C GLU A 306 -3.55 9.34 -14.79
N LEU A 307 -4.79 8.94 -14.52
CA LEU A 307 -5.92 9.27 -15.38
C LEU A 307 -6.23 10.77 -15.45
N LEU A 308 -5.83 11.52 -14.41
CA LEU A 308 -6.05 12.95 -14.31
C LEU A 308 -4.85 13.78 -14.76
N THR A 309 -3.74 13.14 -15.10
CA THR A 309 -2.51 13.80 -15.58
C THR A 309 -2.36 13.61 -17.09
N GLY A 310 -2.06 14.69 -17.81
CA GLY A 310 -1.86 14.65 -19.27
C GLY A 310 -3.15 14.55 -20.11
N PRO A 311 -3.04 14.24 -21.42
CA PRO A 311 -4.17 14.10 -22.31
C PRO A 311 -4.99 12.85 -21.97
N LYS A 312 -6.30 13.03 -21.86
CA LYS A 312 -7.24 11.98 -21.43
C LYS A 312 -7.45 10.95 -22.54
N ASP A 313 -7.13 9.69 -22.25
CA ASP A 313 -7.48 8.53 -23.09
C ASP A 313 -9.01 8.42 -23.27
N ASN A 314 -9.48 7.80 -24.35
CA ASN A 314 -10.92 7.63 -24.60
C ASN A 314 -11.66 6.90 -23.46
N ASP A 315 -10.98 6.03 -22.71
CA ASP A 315 -11.54 5.23 -21.62
C ASP A 315 -11.21 5.78 -20.22
N TRP A 316 -10.61 6.97 -20.12
CA TRP A 316 -10.14 7.53 -18.85
C TRP A 316 -11.26 7.59 -17.80
N PHE A 317 -12.45 8.04 -18.23
CA PHE A 317 -13.59 8.22 -17.34
C PHE A 317 -14.13 6.88 -16.83
N PHE A 318 -14.10 5.84 -17.67
CA PHE A 318 -14.50 4.49 -17.26
C PHE A 318 -13.61 3.96 -16.13
N TYR A 319 -12.29 4.07 -16.28
CA TYR A 319 -11.36 3.63 -15.23
C TYR A 319 -11.41 4.55 -13.99
N PHE A 320 -11.67 5.84 -14.18
CA PHE A 320 -11.88 6.78 -13.07
C PHE A 320 -13.08 6.36 -12.22
N LEU A 321 -14.22 6.05 -12.86
CA LEU A 321 -15.41 5.54 -12.17
C LEU A 321 -15.12 4.19 -11.48
N ILE A 322 -14.36 3.29 -12.11
CA ILE A 322 -13.94 2.03 -11.46
C ILE A 322 -13.19 2.30 -10.15
N CYS A 323 -12.32 3.30 -10.14
CA CYS A 323 -11.55 3.65 -8.95
C CYS A 323 -12.43 4.28 -7.87
N VAL A 324 -13.24 5.29 -8.22
CA VAL A 324 -14.10 6.00 -7.26
C VAL A 324 -15.18 5.08 -6.68
N TYR A 325 -15.92 4.32 -7.51
CA TYR A 325 -16.90 3.35 -7.04
C TYR A 325 -16.26 2.08 -6.43
N GLY A 326 -14.94 1.93 -6.50
CA GLY A 326 -14.22 0.94 -5.71
C GLY A 326 -14.40 1.19 -4.21
N TYR A 327 -14.49 2.46 -3.82
CA TYR A 327 -14.64 2.87 -2.43
C TYR A 327 -16.06 2.77 -1.88
N GLU A 328 -17.08 2.70 -2.74
CA GLU A 328 -18.50 2.54 -2.35
C GLU A 328 -18.70 1.28 -1.50
N ARG A 329 -18.15 0.14 -1.93
CA ARG A 329 -18.31 -1.11 -1.19
C ARG A 329 -17.41 -1.17 0.03
N LEU A 330 -16.23 -0.57 -0.05
CA LEU A 330 -15.29 -0.49 1.06
C LEU A 330 -15.79 0.41 2.19
N SER A 331 -16.61 1.43 1.92
CA SER A 331 -17.08 2.41 2.91
C SER A 331 -17.87 1.78 4.07
N ARG A 332 -18.48 0.61 3.84
CA ARG A 332 -19.15 -0.18 4.89
C ARG A 332 -18.18 -0.66 5.97
N SER A 333 -16.95 -0.96 5.58
CA SER A 333 -15.91 -1.49 6.47
C SER A 333 -14.89 -0.41 6.84
N TRP A 334 -14.63 0.53 5.94
CA TRP A 334 -13.51 1.46 6.02
C TRP A 334 -14.07 2.87 5.85
N ARG A 335 -14.51 3.48 6.95
CA ARG A 335 -15.04 4.85 6.96
C ARG A 335 -14.16 5.87 6.23
N VAL A 336 -12.83 5.70 6.33
CA VAL A 336 -11.85 6.57 5.65
C VAL A 336 -12.09 6.70 4.15
N THR A 337 -12.70 5.70 3.50
CA THR A 337 -12.88 5.69 2.05
C THR A 337 -13.87 6.73 1.54
N THR A 338 -14.79 7.21 2.38
CA THR A 338 -15.67 8.35 2.03
C THR A 338 -14.87 9.64 1.85
N SER A 339 -13.83 9.84 2.67
CA SER A 339 -12.93 10.98 2.51
C SER A 339 -12.04 10.79 1.27
N ILE A 340 -11.54 9.57 1.02
CA ILE A 340 -10.73 9.27 -0.17
C ILE A 340 -11.53 9.52 -1.46
N SER A 341 -12.76 9.00 -1.57
CA SER A 341 -13.57 9.19 -2.77
C SER A 341 -13.90 10.68 -3.02
N ARG A 342 -14.21 11.43 -1.97
CA ARG A 342 -14.42 12.89 -2.04
C ARG A 342 -13.15 13.62 -2.47
N ALA A 343 -11.99 13.24 -1.93
CA ALA A 343 -10.70 13.78 -2.32
C ALA A 343 -10.38 13.55 -3.80
N LEU A 344 -10.60 12.33 -4.31
CA LEU A 344 -10.38 12.00 -5.72
C LEU A 344 -11.32 12.78 -6.66
N LEU A 345 -12.58 12.98 -6.26
CA LEU A 345 -13.51 13.82 -7.02
C LEU A 345 -13.11 15.30 -6.99
N SER A 346 -12.61 15.80 -5.85
CA SER A 346 -12.10 17.16 -5.71
C SER A 346 -10.87 17.39 -6.59
N MET A 347 -9.93 16.44 -6.60
CA MET A 347 -8.78 16.45 -7.50
C MET A 347 -9.22 16.45 -8.97
N ALA A 348 -10.21 15.63 -9.32
CA ALA A 348 -10.76 15.61 -10.68
C ALA A 348 -11.47 16.92 -11.06
N LEU A 349 -12.09 17.64 -10.12
CA LEU A 349 -12.64 18.98 -10.38
C LEU A 349 -11.51 19.99 -10.65
N ARG A 350 -10.50 20.01 -9.79
CA ARG A 350 -9.35 20.92 -9.88
C ARG A 350 -8.55 20.73 -11.17
N LYS A 351 -8.24 19.48 -11.53
CA LYS A 351 -7.53 19.15 -12.77
C LYS A 351 -8.42 19.23 -14.03
N GLY A 352 -9.65 19.73 -13.91
CA GLY A 352 -10.59 19.86 -15.03
C GLY A 352 -11.03 18.53 -15.64
N GLY A 353 -10.92 17.44 -14.88
CA GLY A 353 -11.41 16.09 -15.16
C GLY A 353 -12.91 16.07 -15.48
N ILE A 354 -13.70 16.62 -14.57
CA ILE A 354 -15.18 16.51 -14.55
C ILE A 354 -15.85 17.87 -14.28
N THR A 355 -17.18 17.92 -14.43
CA THR A 355 -18.00 19.07 -14.03
C THR A 355 -18.46 18.93 -12.58
N SER A 356 -18.87 20.03 -11.96
CA SER A 356 -19.45 20.04 -10.60
C SER A 356 -20.68 19.13 -10.50
N THR A 357 -21.56 19.14 -11.51
CA THR A 357 -22.78 18.33 -11.56
C THR A 357 -22.44 16.85 -11.58
N THR A 358 -21.46 16.43 -12.40
CA THR A 358 -20.99 15.05 -12.43
C THR A 358 -20.38 14.65 -11.09
N ALA A 359 -19.53 15.50 -10.51
CA ALA A 359 -18.90 15.24 -9.22
C ALA A 359 -19.93 15.06 -8.09
N ARG A 360 -20.92 15.96 -8.00
CA ARG A 360 -22.01 15.90 -7.00
C ARG A 360 -22.91 14.68 -7.23
N THR A 361 -23.14 14.28 -8.48
CA THR A 361 -23.91 13.06 -8.81
C THR A 361 -23.19 11.81 -8.32
N ILE A 362 -21.90 11.66 -8.65
CA ILE A 362 -21.12 10.52 -8.18
C ILE A 362 -21.08 10.49 -6.65
N LEU A 363 -20.84 11.64 -6.00
CA LEU A 363 -20.82 11.72 -4.54
C LEU A 363 -22.16 11.31 -3.90
N LYS A 364 -23.28 11.64 -4.55
CA LYS A 364 -24.62 11.21 -4.11
C LYS A 364 -24.80 9.70 -4.26
N ASP A 365 -24.32 9.10 -5.34
CA ASP A 365 -24.40 7.66 -5.60
C ASP A 365 -23.57 6.85 -4.60
N LEU A 366 -22.43 7.38 -4.15
CA LEU A 366 -21.61 6.77 -3.11
C LEU A 366 -22.30 6.70 -1.74
N GLY A 367 -23.44 7.38 -1.59
CA GLY A 367 -24.28 7.36 -0.40
C GLY A 367 -23.96 8.47 0.59
N PRO A 368 -24.83 8.67 1.59
CA PRO A 368 -24.64 9.70 2.61
C PRO A 368 -23.44 9.38 3.50
N ASP A 369 -22.73 10.44 3.94
CA ASP A 369 -21.69 10.36 4.95
C ASP A 369 -22.31 10.23 6.36
N ASP A 370 -23.09 9.16 6.56
CA ASP A 370 -23.75 8.86 7.84
C ASP A 370 -22.72 8.67 8.96
N PHE A 371 -21.51 8.25 8.60
CA PHE A 371 -20.39 8.12 9.52
C PHE A 371 -19.88 9.46 10.04
N ARG A 372 -19.78 10.51 9.21
CA ARG A 372 -19.39 11.84 9.69
C ARG A 372 -20.38 12.40 10.71
N LYS A 373 -21.68 12.18 10.47
CA LYS A 373 -22.73 12.57 11.43
C LYS A 373 -22.62 11.80 12.75
N LYS A 374 -22.26 10.51 12.70
CA LYS A 374 -22.24 9.62 13.88
C LYS A 374 -20.95 9.67 14.69
N TYR A 375 -19.80 9.87 14.03
CA TYR A 375 -18.47 9.69 14.64
C TYR A 375 -17.50 10.87 14.42
N GLY A 376 -18.00 12.02 13.93
CA GLY A 376 -17.23 13.25 13.78
C GLY A 376 -16.47 13.35 12.46
N GLU A 377 -15.38 14.12 12.42
CA GLU A 377 -14.60 14.29 11.20
C GLU A 377 -13.67 13.10 10.90
N ILE A 378 -13.36 12.89 9.63
CA ILE A 378 -12.43 11.88 9.14
C ILE A 378 -11.06 12.53 8.96
N ARG A 379 -10.09 12.05 9.72
CA ARG A 379 -8.68 12.39 9.56
C ARG A 379 -8.04 11.36 8.63
N ALA A 380 -7.40 11.84 7.57
CA ALA A 380 -6.71 11.02 6.57
C ALA A 380 -5.57 11.84 5.96
N THR A 381 -4.40 11.85 6.61
CA THR A 381 -3.30 12.74 6.20
C THR A 381 -2.36 12.13 5.16
N PHE A 382 -2.59 10.89 4.71
CA PHE A 382 -1.91 10.31 3.55
C PHE A 382 -2.29 11.03 2.24
N MET A 383 -1.45 10.87 1.23
CA MET A 383 -1.54 11.63 -0.02
C MET A 383 -2.66 11.13 -0.94
N ALA A 384 -3.45 12.07 -1.45
CA ALA A 384 -4.42 11.85 -2.52
C ALA A 384 -3.86 12.28 -3.89
N ASP A 385 -3.27 13.48 -3.96
CA ASP A 385 -2.62 13.99 -5.17
C ASP A 385 -1.11 13.77 -5.06
N LEU A 386 -0.62 12.78 -5.78
CA LEU A 386 0.77 12.33 -5.71
C LEU A 386 1.73 13.27 -6.45
N ASP A 387 1.24 14.07 -7.40
CA ASP A 387 2.05 15.08 -8.10
C ASP A 387 2.21 16.29 -7.17
N MET A 388 1.10 16.78 -6.61
CA MET A 388 1.11 17.88 -5.65
C MET A 388 1.89 17.54 -4.38
N ALA A 389 1.95 16.25 -4.00
CA ALA A 389 2.71 15.83 -2.82
C ALA A 389 4.21 16.14 -2.90
N GLU A 390 4.76 16.37 -4.09
CA GLU A 390 6.18 16.70 -4.28
C GLU A 390 6.45 18.20 -4.05
N GLU A 391 5.48 19.06 -4.32
CA GLU A 391 5.62 20.53 -4.21
C GLU A 391 4.93 21.10 -2.97
N ASP A 392 3.74 20.59 -2.64
CA ASP A 392 2.92 21.00 -1.50
C ASP A 392 2.25 19.79 -0.81
N PRO A 393 3.02 19.05 0.01
CA PRO A 393 2.51 17.89 0.75
C PRO A 393 1.32 18.23 1.65
N SER A 394 1.21 19.47 2.13
CA SER A 394 0.16 19.89 3.04
C SER A 394 -1.20 19.94 2.36
N ASN A 395 -1.24 20.42 1.10
CA ASN A 395 -2.45 20.46 0.30
C ASN A 395 -2.72 19.17 -0.48
N ALA A 396 -1.74 18.28 -0.62
CA ALA A 396 -1.89 16.99 -1.32
C ALA A 396 -2.65 15.90 -0.55
N THR A 397 -2.91 16.09 0.75
CA THR A 397 -3.51 15.06 1.62
C THR A 397 -4.97 14.75 1.26
N VAL A 398 -5.42 13.52 1.54
CA VAL A 398 -6.83 13.12 1.39
C VAL A 398 -7.77 14.05 2.16
N GLU A 399 -7.46 14.33 3.43
CA GLU A 399 -8.26 15.24 4.27
C GLU A 399 -8.43 16.60 3.60
N ARG A 400 -7.32 17.22 3.18
CA ARG A 400 -7.35 18.56 2.60
C ARG A 400 -8.08 18.60 1.26
N GLN A 401 -7.81 17.62 0.39
CA GLN A 401 -8.51 17.48 -0.88
C GLN A 401 -10.01 17.27 -0.70
N ALA A 402 -10.44 16.49 0.30
CA ALA A 402 -11.85 16.25 0.58
C ALA A 402 -12.57 17.50 1.12
N GLU A 403 -11.91 18.30 1.97
CA GLU A 403 -12.42 19.58 2.46
C GLU A 403 -12.64 20.58 1.33
N ASP A 404 -11.68 20.70 0.42
CA ASP A 404 -11.70 21.67 -0.69
C ASP A 404 -12.72 21.30 -1.79
N PHE A 405 -13.43 20.18 -1.69
CA PHE A 405 -14.38 19.71 -2.72
C PHE A 405 -15.43 20.76 -3.10
N GLU A 406 -16.12 21.38 -2.13
CA GLU A 406 -17.17 22.37 -2.46
C GLU A 406 -16.57 23.63 -3.08
N HIS A 407 -15.40 24.04 -2.60
CA HIS A 407 -14.69 25.19 -3.13
C HIS A 407 -14.28 24.95 -4.60
N ASN A 408 -13.68 23.80 -4.89
CA ASN A 408 -13.30 23.39 -6.24
C ASN A 408 -14.53 23.23 -7.16
N ALA A 409 -15.64 22.73 -6.64
CA ALA A 409 -16.89 22.63 -7.39
C ALA A 409 -17.44 24.02 -7.77
N MET A 410 -17.44 24.97 -6.83
CA MET A 410 -17.86 26.36 -7.10
C MET A 410 -16.92 27.05 -8.10
N LEU A 411 -15.60 26.94 -7.93
CA LEU A 411 -14.63 27.49 -8.87
C LEU A 411 -14.88 26.98 -10.30
N ARG A 412 -15.14 25.68 -10.45
CA ARG A 412 -15.45 25.06 -11.74
C ARG A 412 -16.73 25.60 -12.36
N ASP A 413 -17.74 25.88 -11.54
CA ASP A 413 -19.00 26.48 -11.99
C ASP A 413 -18.76 27.91 -12.52
N TYR A 414 -17.92 28.71 -11.84
CA TYR A 414 -17.57 30.06 -12.29
C TYR A 414 -16.73 30.08 -13.57
N THR A 415 -15.71 29.23 -13.70
CA THR A 415 -14.84 29.23 -14.90
C THR A 415 -15.62 28.84 -16.16
N ASN A 416 -16.56 27.89 -16.06
CA ASN A 416 -17.36 27.47 -17.21
C ASN A 416 -18.36 28.54 -17.69
N ILE A 417 -18.79 29.45 -16.81
CA ILE A 417 -19.67 30.58 -17.18
C ILE A 417 -18.88 31.60 -18.00
N LEU A 418 -17.64 31.90 -17.58
CA LEU A 418 -16.77 32.85 -18.28
C LEU A 418 -16.37 32.33 -19.68
N ASP A 419 -16.04 31.04 -19.80
CA ASP A 419 -15.73 30.43 -21.10
C ASP A 419 -16.93 30.41 -22.07
N ALA A 420 -18.16 30.35 -21.54
CA ALA A 420 -19.38 30.40 -22.34
C ALA A 420 -19.73 31.83 -22.80
N ASP A 421 -19.39 32.85 -21.99
CA ASP A 421 -19.59 34.26 -22.32
C ASP A 421 -18.51 34.79 -23.29
N GLU A 422 -17.31 34.22 -23.31
CA GLU A 422 -16.25 34.56 -24.30
C GLU A 422 -16.45 33.87 -25.67
N ALA A 423 -17.26 32.80 -25.74
CA ALA A 423 -17.57 32.06 -26.96
C ALA A 423 -18.87 32.49 -27.66
N ALA A 424 -19.61 33.46 -27.08
CA ALA A 424 -20.83 34.05 -27.61
C ALA A 424 -20.54 35.44 -28.21
#